data_AF-B0G9M7-F1
#
_entry.id   AF-B0G9M7-F1
#
_cell.length_a   1.000
_cell.length_b   1.000
_cell.length_c   1.000
_cell.angle_alpha   90.00
_cell.angle_beta   90.00
_cell.angle_gamma   90.00
#
_symmetry.space_group_name_H-M   'P 1'
#
loop_
_entity.id
_entity.type
_entity.pdbx_description
1 polymer ?
#
loop_
_entity_poly.entity_id
_entity_poly.type
_entity_poly.pdbx_seq_one_letter_code
_entity_poly.pdbx_strand_id
1 'polypeptide(L)' 'MSMKRIYLILGIIFTIITLIGVGYVLLNHGEVKAGYACVPMVFAIIFIVMYRMKK' A
#
# COMPACT_ATOMS: atom_id res chain seq x y z
N MET A 1 -15.36 -6.00 -14.83
CA MET A 1 -14.57 -5.04 -14.03
C MET A 1 -13.39 -4.57 -14.88
N SER A 2 -13.15 -3.27 -15.04
CA SER A 2 -12.03 -2.79 -15.88
C SER A 2 -10.69 -2.93 -15.16
N MET A 3 -9.60 -3.17 -15.91
CA MET A 3 -8.25 -3.24 -15.32
C MET A 3 -7.89 -1.98 -14.54
N LYS A 4 -8.38 -0.81 -14.98
CA LYS A 4 -8.23 0.45 -14.27
C LYS A 4 -8.88 0.40 -12.87
N ARG A 5 -10.12 -0.11 -12.76
CA ARG A 5 -10.77 -0.31 -11.44
C ARG A 5 -10.02 -1.32 -10.57
N ILE A 6 -9.46 -2.38 -11.16
CA ILE A 6 -8.67 -3.38 -10.43
C ILE A 6 -7.43 -2.74 -9.79
N TYR A 7 -6.66 -1.96 -10.55
CA TYR A 7 -5.49 -1.27 -10.01
C TYR A 7 -5.84 -0.25 -8.92
N LEU A 8 -6.96 0.46 -9.08
CA LEU A 8 -7.44 1.37 -8.04
C LEU A 8 -7.76 0.63 -6.73
N ILE A 9 -8.49 -0.49 -6.82
CA ILE A 9 -8.84 -1.29 -5.64
C ILE A 9 -7.59 -1.89 -4.98
N LEU A 10 -6.67 -2.45 -5.77
CA LEU A 10 -5.39 -2.94 -5.25
C LEU A 10 -4.60 -1.82 -4.55
N GLY A 11 -4.50 -0.63 -5.16
CA GLY A 11 -3.85 0.52 -4.54
C GLY A 11 -4.46 0.90 -3.19
N ILE A 12 -5.80 0.92 -3.09
CA ILE A 12 -6.51 1.22 -1.84
C ILE A 12 -6.22 0.14 -0.78
N ILE A 13 -6.30 -1.14 -1.14
CA ILE A 13 -6.02 -2.26 -0.23
C ILE A 13 -4.60 -2.15 0.33
N PHE A 14 -3.60 -1.98 -0.53
CA PHE A 14 -2.20 -1.85 -0.11
C PHE A 14 -1.94 -0.57 0.71
N THR A 15 -2.68 0.50 0.45
CA THR A 15 -2.64 1.72 1.27
C THR A 15 -3.15 1.45 2.69
N ILE A 16 -4.28 0.75 2.84
CA ILE A 16 -4.82 0.38 4.16
C ILE A 16 -3.83 -0.52 4.91
N ILE A 17 -3.27 -1.53 4.24
CA ILE A 17 -2.24 -2.40 4.84
C ILE A 17 -1.02 -1.59 5.26
N THR A 18 -0.60 -0.58 4.48
CA THR A 18 0.50 0.31 4.85
C THR A 18 0.20 1.07 6.14
N LEU A 19 -1.01 1.62 6.29
CA LEU A 19 -1.41 2.33 7.51
C LEU A 19 -1.43 1.40 8.73
N ILE A 20 -1.89 0.15 8.57
CA ILE A 20 -1.84 -0.87 9.63
C ILE A 20 -0.38 -1.19 9.97
N GLY A 21 0.48 -1.35 8.97
CA GLY A 21 1.91 -1.59 9.15
C GLY A 21 2.60 -0.45 9.89
N VAL A 22 2.28 0.81 9.55
CA VAL A 22 2.77 1.98 10.28
C VAL A 22 2.29 1.97 11.72
N GLY A 23 0.99 1.74 11.95
CA GLY A 23 0.43 1.63 13.29
C GLY A 23 1.12 0.53 14.12
N TYR A 24 1.35 -0.64 13.53
CA TYR A 24 2.06 -1.74 14.16
C TYR A 24 3.50 -1.37 14.52
N VAL A 25 4.23 -0.70 13.61
CA VAL A 25 5.60 -0.24 13.88
C VAL A 25 5.63 0.78 15.02
N LEU A 26 4.70 1.73 15.02
CA LEU A 26 4.63 2.79 16.05
C LEU A 26 4.22 2.24 17.43
N LEU A 27 3.23 1.33 17.48
CA LEU A 27 2.77 0.73 18.74
C LEU A 27 3.84 -0.15 19.40
N ASN A 28 4.75 -0.73 18.62
CA ASN A 28 5.90 -1.45 19.12
C ASN A 28 7.15 -0.55 19.25
N HIS A 29 6.97 0.77 19.38
CA HIS A 29 8.05 1.77 19.56
C HIS A 29 9.16 1.72 18.50
N GLY A 30 8.87 1.21 17.30
CA GLY A 30 9.87 1.04 16.24
C GLY A 30 10.83 -0.14 16.45
N GLU A 31 10.63 -0.99 17.46
CA GLU A 31 11.44 -2.20 17.67
C GLU A 31 11.18 -3.26 16.59
N VAL A 32 9.98 -3.23 15.98
CA VAL A 32 9.63 -4.08 14.85
C VAL A 32 10.06 -3.45 13.52
N LYS A 33 10.32 -4.30 12.53
CA LYS A 33 10.88 -3.88 11.24
C LYS A 33 9.98 -2.87 10.52
N ALA A 34 10.54 -1.74 10.10
CA ALA A 34 9.86 -0.76 9.24
C ALA A 34 9.33 -1.35 7.92
N GLY A 35 9.87 -2.50 7.50
CA GLY A 35 9.41 -3.27 6.34
C GLY A 35 7.91 -3.62 6.37
N TYR A 36 7.28 -3.74 7.54
CA TYR A 36 5.84 -3.97 7.65
C TYR A 36 5.01 -2.84 7.02
N ALA A 37 5.52 -1.60 7.01
CA ALA A 37 4.92 -0.47 6.30
C ALA A 37 5.52 -0.30 4.90
N CYS A 38 6.84 -0.40 4.75
CA CYS A 38 7.52 -0.05 3.50
C CYS A 38 7.19 -1.01 2.35
N VAL A 39 7.08 -2.32 2.60
CA VAL A 39 6.78 -3.31 1.56
C VAL A 39 5.40 -3.05 0.93
N PRO A 40 4.29 -3.00 1.68
CA PRO A 40 2.99 -2.71 1.09
C PRO A 40 2.91 -1.30 0.47
N MET A 41 3.67 -0.33 0.97
CA MET A 41 3.73 1.02 0.39
C MET A 41 4.25 1.01 -1.06
N VAL A 42 5.32 0.25 -1.34
CA VAL A 42 5.87 0.13 -2.70
C VAL A 42 4.83 -0.42 -3.67
N PHE A 43 4.08 -1.45 -3.26
CA PHE A 43 2.98 -1.99 -4.05
C PHE A 43 1.84 -0.99 -4.25
N ALA A 44 1.45 -0.24 -3.22
CA ALA A 44 0.45 0.82 -3.34
C ALA A 44 0.83 1.84 -4.43
N ILE A 45 2.08 2.30 -4.42
CA ILE A 45 2.61 3.23 -5.42
C ILE A 45 2.54 2.62 -6.82
N ILE A 46 3.01 1.38 -7.00
CA ILE A 46 2.99 0.69 -8.30
C ILE A 46 1.57 0.60 -8.85
N PHE A 47 0.59 0.18 -8.03
CA PHE A 47 -0.80 0.07 -8.47
C PHE A 47 -1.44 1.42 -8.79
N ILE A 48 -1.15 2.47 -8.01
CA ILE A 48 -1.64 3.82 -8.27
C ILE A 48 -1.04 4.37 -9.57
N VAL A 49 0.25 4.14 -9.84
CA VAL A 49 0.90 4.53 -11.10
C VAL A 49 0.25 3.79 -12.28
N MET A 50 0.05 2.47 -12.19
CA MET A 50 -0.62 1.71 -13.24
C MET A 50 -2.07 2.16 -13.48
N TYR A 51 -2.79 2.55 -12.42
CA TYR A 51 -4.11 3.17 -12.54
C TYR A 51 -4.07 4.49 -13.32
N ARG A 52 -3.08 5.35 -13.06
CA ARG A 52 -2.91 6.65 -13.73
C ARG A 52 -2.49 6.50 -15.19
N MET A 53 -1.66 5.51 -15.50
CA MET A 53 -1.19 5.25 -16.87
C MET A 53 -2.29 4.70 -17.77
N LYS A 54 -3.30 4.02 -17.21
CA LYS A 54 -4.47 3.55 -17.96
C LYS A 54 -5.48 4.69 -18.09
N LYS A 55 -5.39 5.43 -19.19
CA LYS A 55 -6.35 6.48 -19.55
C LYS A 55 -7.71 5.85 -19.83
#